data_AF-A0AAE8QDZ3-F1
#
_entry.id   AF-A0AAE8QDZ3-F1
#
_cell.length_a   1.000
_cell.length_b   1.000
_cell.length_c   1.000
_cell.angle_alpha   90.00
_cell.angle_beta   90.00
_cell.angle_gamma   90.00
#
_symmetry.space_group_name_H-M   'P 1'
#
loop_
_entity.id
_entity.type
_entity.pdbx_description
1 polymer ?
#
loop_
_entity_poly.entity_id
_entity_poly.type
_entity_poly.pdbx_seq_one_letter_code
_entity_poly.pdbx_strand_id
1 'polypeptide(L)'
;MTYREVLDNKSIAVSTSESPDMPGLGLQAEHLRDAMTEIARHTLALGAKLVYGGDLRTDGFSNLLFELAARYRRDTINPRKLGVTNYLAWPVHIRQEPEQLDQASADLEGVAELRLLDINGKDLDLKERHYLKTHQPTEPEWALGLSSMRHKMLAETDARIILGGRVDKFMGDMPGIAEEALYSLQAKQPLYVMGGFGGCARDVAEEIGVLEPNSVREWPGRDKFNSFKGKKLNNGLSAEENRVLASTPHVDQAIVLILRGLTKANLGSQGGMTA
;
A
#
# COMPACT_ATOMS: atom_id res chain seq x y z
N MET A 1 18.30 -0.92 28.76
CA MET A 1 17.72 0.05 27.82
C MET A 1 16.86 -0.73 26.85
N THR A 2 15.56 -0.53 26.85
CA THR A 2 14.66 -1.12 25.84
C THR A 2 14.92 -0.40 24.52
N TYR A 3 15.60 -1.07 23.59
CA TYR A 3 15.77 -0.56 22.22
C TYR A 3 14.39 -0.41 21.59
N ARG A 4 14.04 0.80 21.18
CA ARG A 4 12.81 1.10 20.46
C ARG A 4 13.19 1.35 19.01
N GLU A 5 12.66 0.53 18.11
CA GLU A 5 12.91 0.66 16.69
C GLU A 5 12.34 1.98 16.16
N VAL A 6 12.96 2.53 15.11
CA VAL A 6 12.68 3.88 14.61
C VAL A 6 11.24 4.05 14.10
N LEU A 7 10.64 2.98 13.57
CA LEU A 7 9.28 2.97 13.03
C LEU A 7 8.32 2.16 13.91
N ASP A 8 8.66 1.96 15.18
CA ASP A 8 7.80 1.28 16.14
C ASP A 8 6.41 1.96 16.25
N ASN A 9 5.36 1.16 16.14
CA ASN A 9 3.94 1.56 16.08
C ASN A 9 3.55 2.40 14.85
N LYS A 10 4.33 2.35 13.77
CA LYS A 10 3.92 2.94 12.48
C LYS A 10 3.32 1.90 11.54
N SER A 11 2.16 2.22 10.99
CA SER A 11 1.47 1.42 9.97
C SER A 11 1.75 1.99 8.59
N ILE A 12 2.43 1.25 7.72
CA ILE A 12 2.84 1.71 6.39
C ILE A 12 2.08 0.92 5.32
N ALA A 13 1.29 1.61 4.50
CA ALA A 13 0.63 1.01 3.35
C ALA A 13 1.58 0.90 2.15
N VAL A 14 1.55 -0.22 1.44
CA VAL A 14 2.24 -0.38 0.16
C VAL A 14 1.23 -0.74 -0.93
N SER A 15 1.11 0.14 -1.92
CA SER A 15 0.21 -0.02 -3.06
C SER A 15 1.03 -0.36 -4.29
N THR A 16 0.86 -1.57 -4.82
CA THR A 16 1.64 -2.04 -5.96
C THR A 16 0.83 -2.93 -6.90
N SER A 17 1.07 -2.76 -8.20
CA SER A 17 0.65 -3.69 -9.26
C SER A 17 1.50 -3.44 -10.50
N GLU A 18 1.48 -4.39 -11.44
CA GLU A 18 2.17 -4.27 -12.72
C GLU A 18 1.74 -3.01 -13.47
N SER A 19 2.67 -2.39 -14.20
CA SER A 19 2.35 -1.29 -15.11
C SER A 19 2.58 -1.69 -16.57
N PRO A 20 1.83 -1.10 -17.51
CA PRO A 20 2.07 -1.34 -18.93
C PRO A 20 3.39 -0.75 -19.46
N ASP A 21 4.04 0.14 -18.69
CA ASP A 21 5.29 0.78 -19.10
C ASP A 21 6.53 -0.05 -18.79
N MET A 22 6.42 -1.02 -17.86
CA MET A 22 7.57 -1.79 -17.38
C MET A 22 8.43 -2.38 -18.51
N PRO A 23 7.87 -3.03 -19.55
CA PRO A 23 8.69 -3.56 -20.64
C PRO A 23 9.51 -2.48 -21.37
N GLY A 24 8.91 -1.30 -21.60
CA GLY A 24 9.58 -0.17 -22.25
C GLY A 24 10.67 0.48 -21.38
N LEU A 25 10.60 0.26 -20.07
CA LEU A 25 11.60 0.70 -19.09
C LEU A 25 12.68 -0.37 -18.83
N GLY A 26 12.62 -1.52 -19.51
CA GLY A 26 13.52 -2.65 -19.27
C GLY A 26 13.21 -3.40 -17.97
N LEU A 27 12.03 -3.19 -17.40
CA LEU A 27 11.57 -3.80 -16.16
C LEU A 27 10.61 -4.97 -16.45
N GLN A 28 10.56 -5.91 -15.52
CA GLN A 28 9.71 -7.10 -15.54
C GLN A 28 9.09 -7.32 -14.16
N ALA A 29 8.11 -8.22 -14.05
CA ALA A 29 7.39 -8.48 -12.81
C ALA A 29 8.32 -8.79 -11.62
N GLU A 30 9.47 -9.42 -11.87
CA GLU A 30 10.50 -9.71 -10.89
C GLU A 30 11.05 -8.44 -10.23
N HIS A 31 11.25 -7.36 -11.00
CA HIS A 31 11.73 -6.09 -10.45
C HIS A 31 10.71 -5.46 -9.48
N LEU A 32 9.41 -5.61 -9.78
CA LEU A 32 8.36 -5.17 -8.88
C LEU A 32 8.31 -6.01 -7.60
N ARG A 33 8.55 -7.34 -7.75
CA ARG A 33 8.69 -8.26 -6.62
C ARG A 33 9.89 -7.96 -5.75
N ASP A 34 11.03 -7.63 -6.35
CA ASP A 34 12.22 -7.21 -5.62
C ASP A 34 11.97 -5.91 -4.88
N ALA A 35 11.35 -4.91 -5.53
CA ALA A 35 10.98 -3.66 -4.89
C ALA A 35 10.07 -3.87 -3.67
N MET A 36 9.00 -4.66 -3.82
CA MET A 36 8.10 -5.00 -2.72
C MET A 36 8.84 -5.75 -1.59
N THR A 37 9.74 -6.67 -1.96
CA THR A 37 10.54 -7.43 -1.00
C THR A 37 11.44 -6.51 -0.17
N GLU A 38 12.18 -5.59 -0.81
CA GLU A 38 13.07 -4.68 -0.09
C GLU A 38 12.30 -3.67 0.76
N ILE A 39 11.19 -3.11 0.25
CA ILE A 39 10.34 -2.19 1.01
C ILE A 39 9.84 -2.90 2.27
N ALA A 40 9.28 -4.10 2.12
CA ALA A 40 8.75 -4.85 3.23
C ALA A 40 9.84 -5.25 4.22
N ARG A 41 10.96 -5.77 3.72
CA ARG A 41 12.12 -6.18 4.52
C ARG A 41 12.61 -5.06 5.43
N HIS A 42 12.90 -3.90 4.85
CA HIS A 42 13.50 -2.78 5.58
C HIS A 42 12.53 -2.10 6.54
N THR A 43 11.26 -1.99 6.17
CA THR A 43 10.24 -1.39 7.06
C THR A 43 9.94 -2.30 8.25
N LEU A 44 9.80 -3.62 8.04
CA LEU A 44 9.64 -4.60 9.11
C LEU A 44 10.86 -4.63 10.05
N ALA A 45 12.08 -4.60 9.49
CA ALA A 45 13.33 -4.55 10.26
C ALA A 45 13.47 -3.31 11.15
N LEU A 46 12.73 -2.24 10.84
CA LEU A 46 12.69 -1.00 11.61
C LEU A 46 11.44 -0.90 12.49
N GLY A 47 10.69 -1.99 12.65
CA GLY A 47 9.58 -2.10 13.61
C GLY A 47 8.23 -1.60 13.11
N ALA A 48 8.12 -1.25 11.83
CA ALA A 48 6.84 -0.87 11.23
C ALA A 48 5.92 -2.09 11.09
N LYS A 49 4.61 -1.82 11.07
CA LYS A 49 3.59 -2.74 10.59
C LYS A 49 3.27 -2.41 9.13
N LEU A 50 3.28 -3.41 8.26
CA LEU A 50 2.84 -3.26 6.87
C LEU A 50 1.33 -3.46 6.76
N VAL A 51 0.70 -2.64 5.93
CA VAL A 51 -0.72 -2.75 5.61
C VAL A 51 -0.87 -2.96 4.11
N TYR A 52 -1.56 -4.03 3.73
CA TYR A 52 -1.73 -4.41 2.33
C TYR A 52 -3.20 -4.73 2.03
N GLY A 53 -3.65 -4.38 0.83
CA GLY A 53 -5.00 -4.70 0.34
C GLY A 53 -4.87 -5.57 -0.90
N GLY A 54 -4.86 -6.89 -0.70
CA GLY A 54 -4.62 -7.84 -1.78
C GLY A 54 -5.31 -9.18 -1.56
N ASP A 55 -5.53 -9.89 -2.67
CA ASP A 55 -6.08 -11.24 -2.66
C ASP A 55 -5.05 -12.27 -2.14
N LEU A 56 -5.53 -13.48 -1.83
CA LEU A 56 -4.70 -14.57 -1.31
C LEU A 56 -4.21 -15.52 -2.42
N ARG A 57 -4.08 -15.03 -3.65
CA ARG A 57 -3.60 -15.87 -4.77
C ARG A 57 -2.13 -16.25 -4.57
N THR A 58 -1.76 -17.44 -5.04
CA THR A 58 -0.42 -18.02 -4.84
C THR A 58 0.71 -17.10 -5.31
N ASP A 59 0.57 -16.51 -6.50
CA ASP A 59 1.58 -15.63 -7.11
C ASP A 59 1.42 -14.14 -6.71
N GLY A 60 0.60 -13.85 -5.69
CA GLY A 60 0.37 -12.51 -5.19
C GLY A 60 1.46 -12.01 -4.23
N PHE A 61 1.41 -10.72 -3.90
CA PHE A 61 2.31 -10.14 -2.91
C PHE A 61 1.95 -10.49 -1.46
N SER A 62 0.70 -10.91 -1.19
CA SER A 62 0.24 -11.27 0.15
C SER A 62 1.11 -12.37 0.77
N ASN A 63 1.34 -13.46 0.05
CA ASN A 63 2.18 -14.58 0.52
C ASN A 63 3.63 -14.15 0.76
N LEU A 64 4.20 -13.34 -0.13
CA LEU A 64 5.53 -12.76 0.05
C LEU A 64 5.61 -11.95 1.36
N LEU A 65 4.61 -11.12 1.64
CA LEU A 65 4.57 -10.32 2.86
C LEU A 65 4.45 -11.18 4.11
N PHE A 66 3.63 -12.24 4.07
CA PHE A 66 3.48 -13.18 5.18
C PHE A 66 4.79 -13.92 5.47
N GLU A 67 5.48 -14.39 4.45
CA GLU A 67 6.80 -15.01 4.59
C GLU A 67 7.83 -14.06 5.21
N LEU A 68 7.85 -12.79 4.78
CA LEU A 68 8.74 -11.79 5.35
C LEU A 68 8.38 -11.49 6.80
N ALA A 69 7.10 -11.31 7.12
CA ALA A 69 6.64 -11.09 8.49
C ALA A 69 7.06 -12.24 9.44
N ALA A 70 6.93 -13.50 8.99
CA ALA A 70 7.33 -14.67 9.76
C ALA A 70 8.84 -14.67 10.09
N ARG A 71 9.69 -14.18 9.17
CA ARG A 71 11.15 -14.12 9.34
C ARG A 71 11.57 -12.99 10.30
N TYR A 72 10.92 -11.83 10.23
CA TYR A 72 11.26 -10.65 11.05
C TYR A 72 10.66 -10.68 12.46
N ARG A 73 9.71 -11.57 12.74
CA ARG A 73 9.11 -11.73 14.08
C ARG A 73 10.12 -12.09 15.18
N ARG A 74 11.26 -12.71 14.83
CA ARG A 74 12.22 -13.29 15.79
C ARG A 74 12.88 -12.27 16.72
N ASP A 75 12.90 -10.98 16.38
CA ASP A 75 13.63 -9.95 17.14
C ASP A 75 12.72 -9.00 17.95
N THR A 76 11.40 -9.21 17.95
CA THR A 76 10.47 -8.32 18.66
C THR A 76 10.23 -8.76 20.11
N ILE A 77 10.29 -7.81 21.05
CA ILE A 77 10.06 -8.03 22.49
C ILE A 77 8.60 -8.43 22.78
N ASN A 78 7.67 -8.13 21.88
CA ASN A 78 6.25 -8.46 22.01
C ASN A 78 5.81 -9.50 20.96
N PRO A 79 5.69 -10.79 21.34
CA PRO A 79 5.30 -11.85 20.42
C PRO A 79 3.88 -11.72 19.85
N ARG A 80 3.06 -10.77 20.34
CA ARG A 80 1.72 -10.44 19.81
C ARG A 80 1.73 -9.34 18.75
N LYS A 81 2.84 -8.64 18.53
CA LYS A 81 2.91 -7.57 17.52
C LYS A 81 3.05 -8.19 16.13
N LEU A 82 1.97 -8.19 15.36
CA LEU A 82 1.96 -8.70 13.99
C LEU A 82 2.64 -7.70 13.04
N GLY A 83 3.48 -8.22 12.14
CA GLY A 83 4.23 -7.40 11.19
C GLY A 83 3.39 -6.95 9.99
N VAL A 84 2.30 -7.65 9.67
CA VAL A 84 1.46 -7.39 8.49
C VAL A 84 -0.02 -7.47 8.87
N THR A 85 -0.80 -6.51 8.40
CA THR A 85 -2.27 -6.61 8.29
C THR A 85 -2.64 -6.65 6.81
N ASN A 86 -3.28 -7.75 6.38
CA ASN A 86 -3.82 -7.90 5.02
C ASN A 86 -5.34 -7.72 5.03
N TYR A 87 -5.82 -6.72 4.30
CA TYR A 87 -7.23 -6.45 4.11
C TYR A 87 -7.77 -7.21 2.90
N LEU A 88 -8.89 -7.92 3.10
CA LEU A 88 -9.68 -8.52 2.03
C LEU A 88 -10.97 -7.73 1.84
N ALA A 89 -11.11 -7.10 0.67
CA ALA A 89 -12.33 -6.42 0.28
C ALA A 89 -13.49 -7.41 0.11
N TRP A 90 -14.71 -6.95 0.41
CA TRP A 90 -15.97 -7.67 0.18
C TRP A 90 -16.02 -8.49 -1.12
N PRO A 91 -15.86 -7.88 -2.31
CA PRO A 91 -15.98 -8.61 -3.57
C PRO A 91 -14.92 -9.72 -3.72
N VAL A 92 -13.80 -9.65 -3.01
CA VAL A 92 -12.72 -10.66 -3.06
C VAL A 92 -13.06 -11.88 -2.21
N HIS A 93 -13.56 -11.69 -0.98
CA HIS A 93 -13.82 -12.81 -0.08
C HIS A 93 -15.25 -13.39 -0.21
N ILE A 94 -16.21 -12.65 -0.75
CA ILE A 94 -17.60 -13.14 -0.91
C ILE A 94 -17.72 -14.25 -1.97
N ARG A 95 -16.74 -14.38 -2.87
CA ARG A 95 -16.68 -15.48 -3.86
C ARG A 95 -16.05 -16.77 -3.32
N GLN A 96 -15.39 -16.70 -2.16
CA GLN A 96 -14.63 -17.81 -1.57
C GLN A 96 -15.49 -18.51 -0.53
N GLU A 97 -15.36 -19.82 -0.41
CA GLU A 97 -16.08 -20.55 0.64
C GLU A 97 -15.55 -20.14 2.03
N PRO A 98 -16.41 -19.94 3.04
CA PRO A 98 -16.00 -19.51 4.37
C PRO A 98 -14.89 -20.37 4.98
N GLU A 99 -14.90 -21.68 4.76
CA GLU A 99 -13.89 -22.62 5.26
C GLU A 99 -12.50 -22.34 4.69
N GLN A 100 -12.41 -21.83 3.45
CA GLN A 100 -11.13 -21.43 2.85
C GLN A 100 -10.55 -20.21 3.57
N LEU A 101 -11.42 -19.30 4.03
CA LEU A 101 -11.04 -18.10 4.75
C LEU A 101 -10.64 -18.44 6.20
N ASP A 102 -11.31 -19.41 6.82
CA ASP A 102 -10.91 -19.96 8.12
C ASP A 102 -9.52 -20.58 8.06
N GLN A 103 -9.25 -21.42 7.05
CA GLN A 103 -7.94 -22.04 6.86
C GLN A 103 -6.86 -20.98 6.63
N ALA A 104 -7.12 -20.01 5.75
CA ALA A 104 -6.17 -18.92 5.49
C ALA A 104 -5.89 -18.10 6.75
N SER A 105 -6.89 -17.82 7.58
CA SER A 105 -6.72 -17.10 8.84
C SER A 105 -5.88 -17.92 9.84
N ALA A 106 -6.13 -19.23 9.94
CA ALA A 106 -5.37 -20.13 10.81
C ALA A 106 -3.91 -20.28 10.37
N ASP A 107 -3.64 -20.38 9.07
CA ASP A 107 -2.28 -20.48 8.51
C ASP A 107 -1.44 -19.21 8.79
N LEU A 108 -2.11 -18.07 9.01
CA LEU A 108 -1.49 -16.79 9.32
C LEU A 108 -1.35 -16.52 10.83
N GLU A 109 -1.82 -17.43 11.69
CA GLU A 109 -1.86 -17.21 13.14
C GLU A 109 -0.47 -16.86 13.68
N GLY A 110 -0.38 -15.67 14.28
CA GLY A 110 0.87 -15.12 14.81
C GLY A 110 1.85 -14.57 13.76
N VAL A 111 1.61 -14.78 12.46
CA VAL A 111 2.45 -14.22 11.39
C VAL A 111 1.89 -12.89 10.91
N ALA A 112 0.61 -12.88 10.55
CA ALA A 112 -0.08 -11.72 9.99
C ALA A 112 -1.54 -11.70 10.43
N GLU A 113 -2.18 -10.56 10.30
CA GLU A 113 -3.61 -10.37 10.53
C GLU A 113 -4.35 -10.40 9.20
N LEU A 114 -5.36 -11.25 9.06
CA LEU A 114 -6.29 -11.23 7.93
C LEU A 114 -7.58 -10.53 8.36
N ARG A 115 -7.90 -9.38 7.74
CA ARG A 115 -9.12 -8.61 8.04
C ARG A 115 -10.07 -8.62 6.86
N LEU A 116 -11.25 -9.21 7.04
CA LEU A 116 -12.32 -9.19 6.05
C LEU A 116 -13.14 -7.92 6.27
N LEU A 117 -13.55 -7.29 5.18
CA LEU A 117 -14.40 -6.09 5.22
C LEU A 117 -15.72 -6.33 4.51
N ASP A 118 -16.81 -5.86 5.10
CA ASP A 118 -18.10 -5.77 4.44
C ASP A 118 -18.06 -4.79 3.25
N ILE A 119 -19.14 -4.74 2.47
CA ILE A 119 -19.24 -3.88 1.29
C ILE A 119 -19.06 -2.38 1.61
N ASN A 120 -19.30 -1.97 2.86
CA ASN A 120 -19.17 -0.61 3.35
C ASN A 120 -17.83 -0.35 4.07
N GLY A 121 -16.91 -1.31 4.08
CA GLY A 121 -15.59 -1.18 4.69
C GLY A 121 -15.56 -1.38 6.22
N LYS A 122 -16.62 -1.95 6.80
CA LYS A 122 -16.62 -2.35 8.22
C LYS A 122 -15.98 -3.72 8.37
N ASP A 123 -15.32 -3.94 9.50
CA ASP A 123 -14.78 -5.25 9.85
C ASP A 123 -15.90 -6.29 9.89
N LEU A 124 -15.69 -7.40 9.20
CA LEU A 124 -16.57 -8.55 9.15
C LEU A 124 -15.83 -9.73 9.77
N ASP A 125 -16.34 -10.27 10.88
CA ASP A 125 -15.70 -11.43 11.48
C ASP A 125 -15.96 -12.71 10.67
N LEU A 126 -15.15 -13.76 10.91
CA LEU A 126 -15.30 -15.02 10.17
C LEU A 126 -16.66 -15.69 10.42
N LYS A 127 -17.24 -15.56 11.62
CA LYS A 127 -18.56 -16.13 11.93
C LYS A 127 -19.66 -15.41 11.17
N GLU A 128 -19.60 -14.09 11.10
CA GLU A 128 -20.49 -13.26 10.27
C GLU A 128 -20.36 -13.65 8.80
N ARG A 129 -19.13 -13.91 8.33
CA ARG A 129 -18.89 -14.41 6.98
C ARG A 129 -19.59 -15.74 6.70
N HIS A 130 -19.67 -16.67 7.65
CA HIS A 130 -20.38 -17.96 7.50
C HIS A 130 -21.89 -17.81 7.24
N TYR A 131 -22.51 -16.71 7.67
CA TYR A 131 -23.93 -16.45 7.42
C TYR A 131 -24.22 -15.89 6.02
N LEU A 132 -23.19 -15.61 5.21
CA LEU A 132 -23.31 -14.98 3.90
C LEU A 132 -23.11 -16.01 2.78
N LYS A 133 -24.03 -16.00 1.80
CA LYS A 133 -23.94 -16.88 0.64
C LYS A 133 -22.85 -16.43 -0.32
N THR A 134 -22.05 -17.38 -0.78
CA THR A 134 -21.07 -17.16 -1.83
C THR A 134 -21.75 -16.79 -3.14
N HIS A 135 -21.22 -15.79 -3.83
CA HIS A 135 -21.69 -15.39 -5.17
C HIS A 135 -20.61 -14.62 -5.93
N GLN A 136 -20.83 -14.47 -7.24
CA GLN A 136 -20.01 -13.60 -8.08
C GLN A 136 -20.47 -12.15 -7.89
N PRO A 137 -19.61 -11.24 -7.39
CA PRO A 137 -19.97 -9.85 -7.22
C PRO A 137 -20.20 -9.16 -8.57
N THR A 138 -21.13 -8.23 -8.58
CA THR A 138 -21.39 -7.32 -9.70
C THR A 138 -20.29 -6.25 -9.81
N GLU A 139 -20.19 -5.57 -10.96
CA GLU A 139 -19.25 -4.46 -11.15
C GLU A 139 -19.43 -3.31 -10.13
N PRO A 140 -20.67 -2.90 -9.76
CA PRO A 140 -20.86 -1.91 -8.70
C PRO A 140 -20.38 -2.37 -7.32
N GLU A 141 -20.56 -3.64 -6.97
CA GLU A 141 -20.06 -4.19 -5.70
C GLU A 141 -18.53 -4.26 -5.67
N TRP A 142 -17.90 -4.52 -6.83
CA TRP A 142 -16.46 -4.42 -6.99
C TRP A 142 -15.95 -2.99 -6.74
N ALA A 143 -16.56 -2.00 -7.39
CA ALA A 143 -16.19 -0.61 -7.21
C ALA A 143 -16.35 -0.18 -5.75
N LEU A 144 -17.54 -0.37 -5.17
CA LEU A 144 -17.86 0.05 -3.81
C LEU A 144 -17.00 -0.66 -2.76
N GLY A 145 -16.83 -1.99 -2.87
CA GLY A 145 -16.07 -2.77 -1.90
C GLY A 145 -14.58 -2.44 -1.92
N LEU A 146 -13.98 -2.22 -3.10
CA LEU A 146 -12.58 -1.82 -3.19
C LEU A 146 -12.35 -0.40 -2.67
N SER A 147 -13.20 0.55 -3.03
CA SER A 147 -13.12 1.93 -2.53
C SER A 147 -13.32 1.99 -1.01
N SER A 148 -14.24 1.20 -0.45
CA SER A 148 -14.47 1.12 1.00
C SER A 148 -13.27 0.54 1.74
N MET A 149 -12.63 -0.51 1.20
CA MET A 149 -11.38 -1.05 1.75
C MET A 149 -10.26 0.00 1.73
N ARG A 150 -10.08 0.72 0.62
CA ARG A 150 -9.05 1.76 0.47
C ARG A 150 -9.24 2.89 1.50
N HIS A 151 -10.48 3.30 1.76
CA HIS A 151 -10.80 4.26 2.82
C HIS A 151 -10.50 3.72 4.23
N LYS A 152 -10.87 2.46 4.52
CA LYS A 152 -10.55 1.81 5.79
C LYS A 152 -9.05 1.75 6.04
N MET A 153 -8.27 1.37 5.02
CA MET A 153 -6.80 1.36 5.09
C MET A 153 -6.21 2.76 5.34
N LEU A 154 -6.75 3.80 4.72
CA LEU A 154 -6.31 5.19 4.95
C LEU A 154 -6.42 5.58 6.43
N ALA A 155 -7.54 5.23 7.07
CA ALA A 155 -7.80 5.55 8.47
C ALA A 155 -6.86 4.83 9.47
N GLU A 156 -6.23 3.73 9.06
CA GLU A 156 -5.39 2.89 9.92
C GLU A 156 -3.91 2.89 9.53
N THR A 157 -3.51 3.78 8.62
CA THR A 157 -2.13 3.90 8.13
C THR A 157 -1.55 5.28 8.42
N ASP A 158 -0.26 5.33 8.71
CA ASP A 158 0.50 6.56 8.96
C ASP A 158 1.12 7.12 7.68
N ALA A 159 1.41 6.27 6.70
CA ALA A 159 2.04 6.63 5.43
C ALA A 159 1.69 5.63 4.33
N ARG A 160 1.82 6.07 3.08
CA ARG A 160 1.60 5.23 1.89
C ARG A 160 2.77 5.32 0.92
N ILE A 161 3.20 4.16 0.44
CA ILE A 161 4.16 4.00 -0.66
C ILE A 161 3.41 3.47 -1.87
N ILE A 162 3.56 4.13 -3.03
CA ILE A 162 2.96 3.69 -4.29
C ILE A 162 4.03 3.41 -5.34
N LEU A 163 3.89 2.31 -6.08
CA LEU A 163 4.80 1.94 -7.17
C LEU A 163 4.10 1.13 -8.27
N GLY A 164 4.43 1.43 -9.53
CA GLY A 164 3.80 0.82 -10.69
C GLY A 164 2.34 1.23 -10.86
N GLY A 165 1.49 0.28 -11.25
CA GLY A 165 0.05 0.49 -11.35
C GLY A 165 -0.50 0.35 -12.75
N ARG A 166 -1.53 -0.49 -12.88
CA ARG A 166 -2.32 -0.57 -14.11
C ARG A 166 -3.06 0.75 -14.34
N VAL A 167 -3.16 1.16 -15.60
CA VAL A 167 -3.93 2.33 -16.04
C VAL A 167 -5.10 1.94 -16.94
N ASP A 168 -5.22 0.65 -17.26
CA ASP A 168 -6.32 0.03 -18.00
C ASP A 168 -6.79 -1.24 -17.29
N LYS A 169 -7.97 -1.75 -17.68
CA LYS A 169 -8.56 -3.02 -17.18
C LYS A 169 -8.54 -3.14 -15.64
N PHE A 170 -8.63 -2.02 -14.95
CA PHE A 170 -8.73 -1.95 -13.50
C PHE A 170 -10.19 -2.12 -13.07
N MET A 171 -10.39 -2.52 -11.81
CA MET A 171 -11.71 -2.63 -11.20
C MET A 171 -11.98 -1.40 -10.33
N GLY A 172 -13.16 -0.80 -10.52
CA GLY A 172 -13.60 0.41 -9.83
C GLY A 172 -13.62 1.66 -10.73
N ASP A 173 -13.92 2.81 -10.12
CA ASP A 173 -14.15 4.06 -10.86
C ASP A 173 -12.87 4.71 -11.40
N MET A 174 -11.71 4.32 -10.89
CA MET A 174 -10.39 4.79 -11.33
C MET A 174 -9.30 3.77 -10.96
N PRO A 175 -8.07 3.88 -11.49
CA PRO A 175 -6.97 3.02 -11.09
C PRO A 175 -6.78 2.99 -9.57
N GLY A 176 -6.67 1.80 -8.99
CA GLY A 176 -6.65 1.63 -7.54
C GLY A 176 -5.51 2.39 -6.85
N ILE A 177 -4.32 2.39 -7.44
CA ILE A 177 -3.17 3.13 -6.92
C ILE A 177 -3.42 4.65 -6.96
N ALA A 178 -4.08 5.16 -8.00
CA ALA A 178 -4.46 6.57 -8.05
C ALA A 178 -5.48 6.89 -6.96
N GLU A 179 -6.54 6.09 -6.81
CA GLU A 179 -7.54 6.35 -5.78
C GLU A 179 -6.91 6.42 -4.38
N GLU A 180 -6.03 5.47 -4.08
CA GLU A 180 -5.25 5.42 -2.84
C GLU A 180 -4.32 6.63 -2.64
N ALA A 181 -3.66 7.07 -3.71
CA ALA A 181 -2.83 8.28 -3.68
C ALA A 181 -3.68 9.53 -3.47
N LEU A 182 -4.84 9.63 -4.13
CA LEU A 182 -5.77 10.75 -3.99
C LEU A 182 -6.27 10.87 -2.55
N TYR A 183 -6.68 9.75 -1.93
CA TYR A 183 -7.07 9.72 -0.53
C TYR A 183 -5.93 10.17 0.41
N SER A 184 -4.72 9.69 0.15
CA SER A 184 -3.54 10.07 0.94
C SER A 184 -3.27 11.58 0.84
N LEU A 185 -3.33 12.14 -0.37
CA LEU A 185 -3.15 13.58 -0.61
C LEU A 185 -4.25 14.43 0.05
N GLN A 186 -5.52 14.01 -0.06
CA GLN A 186 -6.66 14.69 0.56
C GLN A 186 -6.54 14.70 2.09
N ALA A 187 -6.16 13.56 2.68
CA ALA A 187 -5.95 13.42 4.12
C ALA A 187 -4.62 14.01 4.62
N LYS A 188 -3.79 14.55 3.72
CA LYS A 188 -2.41 15.00 4.00
C LYS A 188 -1.52 13.90 4.59
N GLN A 189 -1.85 12.63 4.36
CA GLN A 189 -1.04 11.49 4.76
C GLN A 189 0.30 11.52 3.98
N PRO A 190 1.44 11.27 4.65
CA PRO A 190 2.74 11.06 4.00
C PRO A 190 2.65 10.11 2.80
N LEU A 191 2.93 10.62 1.60
CA LEU A 191 2.87 9.85 0.35
C LEU A 191 4.26 9.74 -0.29
N TYR A 192 4.70 8.52 -0.57
CA TYR A 192 5.96 8.22 -1.26
C TYR A 192 5.62 7.65 -2.65
N VAL A 193 6.02 8.36 -3.70
CA VAL A 193 5.68 8.01 -5.08
C VAL A 193 6.92 7.47 -5.79
N MET A 194 6.91 6.19 -6.15
CA MET A 194 7.96 5.54 -6.94
C MET A 194 7.48 5.40 -8.40
N GLY A 195 7.55 6.50 -9.14
CA GLY A 195 7.15 6.56 -10.55
C GLY A 195 8.13 5.92 -11.53
N GLY A 196 9.33 5.50 -11.10
CA GLY A 196 10.33 4.86 -11.96
C GLY A 196 9.91 3.49 -12.50
N PHE A 197 8.86 2.89 -11.92
CA PHE A 197 8.22 1.64 -12.40
C PHE A 197 7.11 1.92 -13.42
N GLY A 198 6.89 3.18 -13.79
CA GLY A 198 5.84 3.60 -14.72
C GLY A 198 4.43 3.47 -14.14
N GLY A 199 3.46 3.43 -15.03
CA GLY A 199 2.04 3.24 -14.72
C GLY A 199 1.40 4.38 -13.98
N CYS A 200 0.40 4.03 -13.19
CA CYS A 200 -0.39 4.97 -12.43
C CYS A 200 0.45 5.79 -11.43
N ALA A 201 1.45 5.20 -10.77
CA ALA A 201 2.34 5.94 -9.87
C ALA A 201 3.15 7.03 -10.60
N ARG A 202 3.60 6.76 -11.84
CA ARG A 202 4.27 7.76 -12.69
C ARG A 202 3.31 8.89 -13.06
N ASP A 203 2.11 8.54 -13.53
CA ASP A 203 1.09 9.52 -13.93
C ASP A 203 0.73 10.44 -12.75
N VAL A 204 0.56 9.88 -11.53
CA VAL A 204 0.34 10.67 -10.30
C VAL A 204 1.50 11.63 -10.03
N ALA A 205 2.76 11.18 -10.17
CA ALA A 205 3.93 12.05 -9.95
C ALA A 205 3.99 13.22 -10.95
N GLU A 206 3.58 12.99 -12.20
CA GLU A 206 3.51 14.03 -13.23
C GLU A 206 2.38 15.04 -12.94
N GLU A 207 1.17 14.56 -12.62
CA GLU A 207 0.01 15.42 -12.35
C GLU A 207 0.21 16.34 -11.13
N ILE A 208 0.83 15.83 -10.07
CA ILE A 208 1.13 16.64 -8.87
C ILE A 208 2.39 17.50 -9.03
N GLY A 209 3.03 17.48 -10.20
CA GLY A 209 4.19 18.31 -10.54
C GLY A 209 5.48 17.92 -9.83
N VAL A 210 5.61 16.66 -9.41
CA VAL A 210 6.89 16.12 -8.93
C VAL A 210 7.78 15.80 -10.13
N LEU A 211 7.21 15.25 -11.20
CA LEU A 211 7.93 14.98 -12.44
C LEU A 211 7.37 15.84 -13.58
N GLU A 212 8.21 16.08 -14.59
CA GLU A 212 7.74 16.66 -15.84
C GLU A 212 6.97 15.60 -16.64
N PRO A 213 5.81 15.97 -17.22
CA PRO A 213 4.99 15.03 -17.98
C PRO A 213 5.71 14.61 -19.26
N ASN A 214 5.83 13.30 -19.46
CA ASN A 214 6.49 12.75 -20.66
C ASN A 214 5.47 12.27 -21.71
N SER A 215 4.32 11.76 -21.26
CA SER A 215 3.17 11.44 -22.11
C SER A 215 1.88 11.54 -21.29
N VAL A 216 0.81 12.05 -21.90
CA VAL A 216 -0.50 12.16 -21.22
C VAL A 216 -1.34 10.96 -21.59
N ARG A 217 -1.57 10.07 -20.62
CA ARG A 217 -2.53 8.97 -20.70
C ARG A 217 -3.82 9.36 -19.99
N GLU A 218 -4.95 9.21 -20.66
CA GLU A 218 -6.23 9.48 -20.03
C GLU A 218 -6.73 8.25 -19.27
N TRP A 219 -7.11 8.47 -18.01
CA TRP A 219 -7.89 7.53 -17.20
C TRP A 219 -8.83 8.30 -16.28
N PRO A 220 -10.01 7.74 -15.94
CA PRO A 220 -11.02 8.43 -15.13
C PRO A 220 -10.46 8.98 -13.81
N GLY A 221 -10.66 10.27 -13.55
CA GLY A 221 -10.26 10.92 -12.31
C GLY A 221 -8.80 11.38 -12.25
N ARG A 222 -8.03 11.32 -13.35
CA ARG A 222 -6.68 11.89 -13.43
C ARG A 222 -6.65 13.39 -13.14
N ASP A 223 -7.65 14.10 -13.64
CA ASP A 223 -7.86 15.54 -13.42
C ASP A 223 -8.00 15.94 -11.94
N LYS A 224 -8.44 15.01 -11.08
CA LYS A 224 -8.57 15.25 -9.63
C LYS A 224 -7.23 15.60 -8.96
N PHE A 225 -6.11 15.20 -9.56
CA PHE A 225 -4.76 15.47 -9.05
C PHE A 225 -4.27 16.89 -9.33
N ASN A 226 -4.87 17.62 -10.29
CA ASN A 226 -4.49 18.99 -10.64
C ASN A 226 -4.48 19.93 -9.42
N SER A 227 -5.43 19.73 -8.50
CA SER A 227 -5.53 20.52 -7.28
C SER A 227 -4.37 20.29 -6.30
N PHE A 228 -3.51 19.29 -6.52
CA PHE A 228 -2.35 18.95 -5.70
C PHE A 228 -1.02 19.34 -6.33
N LYS A 229 -1.03 19.94 -7.52
CA LYS A 229 0.19 20.39 -8.19
C LYS A 229 1.03 21.32 -7.32
N GLY A 230 2.28 20.95 -7.08
CA GLY A 230 3.23 21.70 -6.24
C GLY A 230 2.94 21.67 -4.74
N LYS A 231 1.94 20.90 -4.27
CA LYS A 231 1.68 20.73 -2.84
C LYS A 231 2.67 19.78 -2.19
N LYS A 232 2.85 19.92 -0.88
CA LYS A 232 3.70 19.03 -0.09
C LYS A 232 3.10 17.63 0.02
N LEU A 233 3.95 16.62 -0.12
CA LEU A 233 3.61 15.20 0.08
C LEU A 233 3.66 14.76 1.55
N ASN A 234 4.04 15.66 2.46
CA ASN A 234 4.15 15.43 3.91
C ASN A 234 5.03 14.22 4.30
N ASN A 235 5.95 13.83 3.43
CA ASN A 235 6.75 12.61 3.55
C ASN A 235 8.18 12.84 4.06
N GLY A 236 8.46 14.02 4.63
CA GLY A 236 9.78 14.34 5.18
C GLY A 236 10.91 14.53 4.15
N LEU A 237 10.62 14.39 2.85
CA LEU A 237 11.58 14.59 1.76
C LEU A 237 11.51 16.00 1.18
N SER A 238 12.66 16.49 0.71
CA SER A 238 12.75 17.71 -0.10
C SER A 238 12.12 17.52 -1.48
N ALA A 239 11.89 18.60 -2.21
CA ALA A 239 11.40 18.53 -3.59
C ALA A 239 12.35 17.75 -4.51
N GLU A 240 13.66 17.90 -4.31
CA GLU A 240 14.67 17.16 -5.07
C GLU A 240 14.69 15.67 -4.71
N GLU A 241 14.63 15.33 -3.43
CA GLU A 241 14.55 13.92 -3.01
C GLU A 241 13.26 13.25 -3.53
N ASN A 242 12.14 13.97 -3.57
CA ASN A 242 10.91 13.48 -4.17
C ASN A 242 11.02 13.26 -5.68
N ARG A 243 11.70 14.18 -6.40
CA ARG A 243 12.02 13.99 -7.82
C ARG A 243 12.83 12.71 -8.05
N VAL A 244 13.90 12.53 -7.28
CA VAL A 244 14.77 11.35 -7.38
C VAL A 244 13.97 10.07 -7.11
N LEU A 245 13.22 10.01 -6.00
CA LEU A 245 12.37 8.86 -5.66
C LEU A 245 11.35 8.55 -6.75
N ALA A 246 10.71 9.58 -7.32
CA ALA A 246 9.71 9.42 -8.35
C ALA A 246 10.31 8.99 -9.70
N SER A 247 11.57 9.33 -9.99
CA SER A 247 12.23 8.97 -11.24
C SER A 247 12.93 7.60 -11.23
N THR A 248 13.36 7.11 -10.07
CA THR A 248 14.30 5.99 -10.00
C THR A 248 13.61 4.63 -10.12
N PRO A 249 14.09 3.75 -11.02
CA PRO A 249 13.73 2.33 -10.99
C PRO A 249 14.61 1.54 -10.01
N HIS A 250 15.65 2.15 -9.43
CA HIS A 250 16.61 1.48 -8.57
C HIS A 250 16.09 1.38 -7.14
N VAL A 251 15.79 0.15 -6.73
CA VAL A 251 15.18 -0.15 -5.43
C VAL A 251 16.03 0.36 -4.28
N ASP A 252 17.35 0.15 -4.30
CA ASP A 252 18.25 0.59 -3.21
C ASP A 252 18.18 2.10 -2.96
N GLN A 253 18.14 2.89 -4.05
CA GLN A 253 18.00 4.34 -3.95
C GLN A 253 16.63 4.73 -3.39
N ALA A 254 15.57 4.07 -3.84
CA ALA A 254 14.22 4.31 -3.36
C ALA A 254 14.09 4.01 -1.86
N ILE A 255 14.63 2.89 -1.39
CA ILE A 255 14.61 2.50 0.03
C ILE A 255 15.30 3.55 0.89
N VAL A 256 16.49 4.01 0.52
CA VAL A 256 17.22 5.03 1.29
C VAL A 256 16.39 6.30 1.46
N LEU A 257 15.70 6.74 0.40
CA LEU A 257 14.84 7.92 0.44
C LEU A 257 13.57 7.66 1.25
N ILE A 258 12.89 6.54 1.06
CA ILE A 258 11.69 6.18 1.82
C ILE A 258 12.00 6.13 3.32
N LEU A 259 13.05 5.43 3.74
CA LEU A 259 13.43 5.32 5.15
C LEU A 259 13.83 6.67 5.75
N ARG A 260 14.56 7.49 4.99
CA ARG A 260 14.91 8.85 5.40
C ARG A 260 13.66 9.69 5.63
N GLY A 261 12.72 9.66 4.68
CA GLY A 261 11.47 10.41 4.77
C GLY A 261 10.61 9.94 5.94
N LEU A 262 10.46 8.62 6.12
CA LEU A 262 9.68 8.02 7.21
C LEU A 262 10.25 8.44 8.56
N THR A 263 11.58 8.40 8.71
CA THR A 263 12.26 8.82 9.93
C THR A 263 12.04 10.30 10.22
N LYS A 264 12.18 11.18 9.21
CA LYS A 264 11.97 12.63 9.36
C LYS A 264 10.51 12.99 9.65
N ALA A 265 9.57 12.35 8.96
CA ALA A 265 8.14 12.55 9.16
C ALA A 265 7.71 12.09 10.57
N ASN A 266 8.28 10.99 11.07
CA ASN A 266 8.04 10.51 12.43
C ASN A 266 8.56 11.51 13.48
N LEU A 267 9.79 12.02 13.32
CA LEU A 267 10.37 13.03 14.21
C LEU A 267 9.57 14.34 14.23
N GLY A 268 9.00 14.75 13.09
CA GLY A 268 8.15 15.94 13.00
C GLY A 268 6.83 15.81 13.79
N SER A 269 6.30 14.60 13.96
CA SER A 269 5.07 14.34 14.71
C SER A 269 5.27 14.28 16.24
N GLN A 270 6.50 14.01 16.72
CA GLN A 270 6.81 13.98 18.15
C GLN A 270 7.25 15.33 18.74
N GLY A 271 7.60 16.32 17.90
CA GLY A 271 8.03 17.66 18.32
C GLY A 271 6.92 18.64 18.73
N GLY A 272 5.65 18.19 18.82
CA GLY A 272 4.47 19.03 19.07
C GLY A 272 4.03 19.16 20.53
N MET A 273 4.74 18.57 21.49
CA MET A 273 4.47 18.74 22.93
C MET A 273 5.70 19.32 23.64
N THR A 274 5.87 20.63 23.52
CA THR A 274 6.53 21.46 24.53
C THR A 274 5.95 22.87 24.47
N ALA A 275 5.04 23.17 25.39
CA ALA A 275 4.96 24.41 26.15
C ALA A 275 4.25 24.09 27.48
#